data_AF-A0A4Q2DIN1-F1
#
_entry.id   AF-A0A4Q2DIN1-F1
#
_cell.length_a   1.000
_cell.length_b   1.000
_cell.length_c   1.000
_cell.angle_alpha   90.00
_cell.angle_beta   90.00
_cell.angle_gamma   90.00
#
_symmetry.space_group_name_H-M   'P 1'
#
loop_
_entity.id
_entity.type
_entity.pdbx_description
1 polymer ?
#
loop_
_entity_poly.entity_id
_entity_poly.type
_entity_poly.pdbx_seq_one_letter_code
_entity_poly.pdbx_strand_id
1 'polypeptide(L)'
;MLDDPCTRFNNITQRVFRGYITPVVYVWETNDPENPWRAEARLLNANNLTVAKFAQSSATRKQRAKDLAAHTAYQWLHALYP
;
A
#
# COMPACT_ATOMS: atom_id res chain seq x y z
N MET A 1 20.71 -4.27 1.79
CA MET A 1 19.55 -3.67 1.10
C MET A 1 18.32 -4.14 1.85
N LEU A 2 17.77 -3.30 2.73
CA LEU A 2 16.59 -3.67 3.53
C LEU A 2 15.35 -3.49 2.65
N ASP A 3 14.65 -4.58 2.36
CA ASP A 3 13.39 -4.61 1.60
C ASP A 3 12.35 -3.66 2.19
N ASP A 4 12.23 -2.47 1.61
CA ASP A 4 11.20 -1.47 1.92
C ASP A 4 9.79 -2.07 1.79
N PRO A 5 8.84 -1.76 2.69
CA PRO A 5 7.47 -2.29 2.62
C PRO A 5 6.77 -2.02 1.28
N CYS A 6 7.03 -0.88 0.64
CA CYS A 6 6.50 -0.60 -0.69
C CYS A 6 7.10 -1.53 -1.75
N THR A 7 8.39 -1.83 -1.66
CA THR A 7 9.06 -2.80 -2.56
C THR A 7 8.48 -4.19 -2.38
N ARG A 8 8.27 -4.65 -1.14
CA ARG A 8 7.64 -5.95 -0.86
C ARG A 8 6.23 -6.04 -1.43
N PHE A 9 5.42 -4.99 -1.21
CA PHE A 9 4.07 -4.90 -1.76
C PHE A 9 4.07 -4.89 -3.30
N ASN A 10 5.00 -4.18 -3.92
CA ASN A 10 5.16 -4.19 -5.37
C ASN A 10 5.52 -5.60 -5.88
N ASN A 11 6.53 -6.23 -5.29
CA ASN A 11 7.03 -7.53 -5.73
C ASN A 11 5.97 -8.62 -5.63
N ILE A 12 5.21 -8.68 -4.52
CA ILE A 12 4.14 -9.67 -4.39
C ILE A 12 3.00 -9.42 -5.40
N THR A 13 2.66 -8.16 -5.65
CA THR A 13 1.63 -7.81 -6.64
C THR A 13 2.06 -8.24 -8.04
N GLN A 14 3.33 -8.01 -8.41
CA GLN A 14 3.88 -8.48 -9.69
C GLN A 14 3.88 -10.02 -9.79
N ARG A 15 4.23 -10.72 -8.70
CA ARG A 15 4.21 -12.19 -8.66
C ARG A 15 2.81 -12.76 -8.85
N VAL A 16 1.80 -12.18 -8.18
CA VAL A 16 0.41 -12.67 -8.21
C VAL A 16 -0.29 -12.31 -9.52
N PHE A 17 -0.16 -11.05 -9.95
CA PHE A 17 -0.97 -10.50 -11.04
C PHE A 17 -0.21 -10.32 -12.36
N ARG A 18 1.08 -10.67 -12.43
CA ARG A 18 1.89 -10.66 -13.66
C ARG A 18 1.78 -9.37 -14.48
N GLY A 19 1.72 -8.22 -13.79
CA GLY A 19 1.64 -6.90 -14.41
C GLY A 19 0.24 -6.43 -14.84
N TYR A 20 -0.82 -7.25 -14.70
CA TYR A 20 -2.20 -6.82 -14.99
C TYR A 20 -2.77 -5.85 -13.95
N ILE A 21 -2.21 -5.88 -12.74
CA ILE A 21 -2.61 -5.05 -11.62
C ILE A 21 -1.42 -4.22 -11.13
N THR A 22 -1.66 -2.92 -10.95
CA THR A 22 -0.67 -1.95 -10.47
C THR A 22 -0.90 -1.66 -8.99
N PRO A 23 0.10 -1.89 -8.12
CA PRO A 23 0.05 -1.49 -6.72
C PRO A 23 0.36 0.00 -6.57
N VAL A 24 -0.46 0.73 -5.81
CA VAL A 24 -0.24 2.15 -5.51
C VAL A 24 -0.46 2.40 -4.03
N VAL A 25 0.33 3.30 -3.44
CA VAL A 25 0.09 3.79 -2.07
C VAL A 25 -0.19 5.29 -2.14
N TYR A 26 -1.44 5.66 -1.89
CA TYR A 26 -1.84 7.05 -1.75
C TYR A 26 -1.48 7.53 -0.35
N VAL A 27 -0.98 8.77 -0.26
CA VAL A 27 -0.67 9.42 1.01
C VAL A 27 -1.14 10.87 0.94
N TRP A 28 -1.82 11.33 1.98
CA TRP A 28 -2.34 12.69 2.07
C TRP A 28 -2.23 13.20 3.50
N GLU A 29 -2.21 14.52 3.61
CA GLU A 29 -2.22 15.22 4.89
C GLU A 29 -3.65 15.38 5.41
N THR A 30 -3.81 15.41 6.72
CA THR A 30 -5.08 15.58 7.42
C THR A 30 -4.93 16.61 8.53
N ASN A 31 -6.05 17.14 9.02
CA ASN A 31 -6.07 18.12 10.10
C ASN A 31 -5.91 17.50 11.50
N ASP A 32 -5.57 16.22 11.60
CA ASP A 32 -5.31 15.53 12.86
C ASP A 32 -3.87 15.83 13.31
N PRO A 33 -3.66 16.60 14.40
CA PRO A 33 -2.31 16.96 14.85
C PRO A 33 -1.54 15.78 15.44
N GLU A 34 -2.22 14.73 15.92
CA GLU A 34 -1.57 13.53 16.45
C GLU A 34 -1.15 12.59 15.31
N ASN A 35 -1.93 12.56 14.23
CA ASN A 35 -1.67 11.72 13.06
C ASN A 35 -1.86 12.49 11.73
N PRO A 36 -1.01 13.48 11.44
CA PRO A 36 -1.20 14.37 10.29
C PRO A 36 -1.14 13.65 8.95
N TRP A 37 -0.47 12.50 8.85
CA TRP A 37 -0.37 11.76 7.60
C TRP A 37 -1.26 10.53 7.60
N ARG A 38 -2.10 10.41 6.56
CA ARG A 38 -2.82 9.17 6.24
C ARG A 38 -2.34 8.57 4.94
N ALA A 39 -2.39 7.25 4.87
CA ALA A 39 -2.05 6.51 3.67
C ALA A 39 -3.00 5.33 3.46
N GLU A 40 -3.17 4.95 2.20
CA GLU A 40 -3.99 3.82 1.77
C GLU A 40 -3.33 3.14 0.58
N ALA A 41 -3.08 1.84 0.72
CA ALA A 41 -2.65 1.03 -0.40
C ALA A 41 -3.87 0.63 -1.25
N ARG A 42 -3.68 0.57 -2.57
CA ARG A 42 -4.68 0.15 -3.54
C ARG A 42 -4.05 -0.72 -4.62
N LEU A 43 -4.90 -1.54 -5.21
CA LEU A 43 -4.62 -2.26 -6.46
C LEU A 43 -5.46 -1.63 -7.57
N LEU A 44 -4.82 -1.30 -8.69
CA LEU A 44 -5.46 -0.70 -9.86
C LEU A 44 -5.38 -1.67 -11.04
N ASN A 45 -6.40 -1.72 -11.89
CA ASN A 45 -6.31 -2.41 -13.17
C ASN A 45 -5.68 -1.52 -14.27
N ALA A 46 -5.56 -2.06 -15.50
CA ALA A 46 -5.02 -1.34 -16.65
C ALA A 46 -5.74 -0.01 -16.99
N ASN A 47 -6.99 0.15 -16.57
CA ASN A 47 -7.77 1.38 -16.76
C ASN A 47 -7.65 2.35 -15.57
N ASN A 48 -6.70 2.13 -14.66
CA ASN A 48 -6.53 2.86 -13.40
C ASN A 48 -7.76 2.79 -12.46
N LEU A 49 -8.65 1.82 -12.66
CA LEU A 49 -9.78 1.60 -11.78
C LEU A 49 -9.32 0.80 -10.57
N THR A 50 -9.74 1.24 -9.38
CA THR A 50 -9.43 0.54 -8.13
C THR A 50 -10.16 -0.79 -8.07
N VAL A 51 -9.39 -1.88 -8.01
CA VAL A 51 -9.93 -3.24 -7.83
C VAL A 51 -9.92 -3.68 -6.37
N ALA A 52 -9.00 -3.15 -5.56
CA ALA A 52 -8.95 -3.40 -4.12
C ALA A 52 -8.41 -2.19 -3.38
N LYS A 53 -8.95 -1.96 -2.18
CA LYS A 53 -8.46 -0.99 -1.19
C LYS A 53 -8.10 -1.73 0.08
N PHE A 54 -7.00 -1.36 0.70
CA PHE A 54 -6.57 -1.92 1.98
C PHE A 54 -6.88 -0.94 3.11
N ALA A 55 -6.79 -1.42 4.36
CA ALA A 55 -7.05 -0.59 5.52
C ALA A 55 -6.15 0.65 5.53
N GLN A 56 -6.75 1.80 5.86
CA GLN A 56 -6.02 3.05 5.98
C GLN A 56 -5.11 3.03 7.19
N SER A 57 -3.93 3.62 7.04
CA SER A 57 -2.95 3.78 8.11
C SER A 57 -2.70 5.26 8.35
N SER A 58 -2.40 5.63 9.58
CA SER A 58 -2.07 7.01 9.96
C SER A 58 -0.77 7.06 10.77
N ALA A 59 -0.02 8.15 10.64
CA ALA A 59 1.22 8.36 11.38
C ALA A 59 1.61 9.84 11.49
N THR A 60 2.54 10.12 12.41
CA THR A 60 3.19 11.43 12.55
C THR A 60 4.13 11.79 11.40
N ARG A 61 4.57 10.80 10.61
CA ARG A 61 5.48 11.00 9.47
C ARG A 61 4.89 10.39 8.20
N LYS A 62 5.00 11.11 7.08
CA LYS A 62 4.54 10.69 5.75
C LYS A 62 5.03 9.29 5.35
N GLN A 63 6.34 9.06 5.45
CA GLN A 63 6.94 7.78 5.07
C GLN A 63 6.40 6.64 5.95
N ARG A 64 6.23 6.88 7.26
CA ARG A 64 5.71 5.86 8.18
C ARG A 64 4.27 5.47 7.85
N ALA A 65 3.40 6.43 7.52
CA ALA A 65 2.04 6.13 7.09
C ALA A 65 2.05 5.27 5.82
N LYS A 66 2.90 5.63 4.85
CA LYS A 66 3.07 4.89 3.59
C LYS A 66 3.54 3.45 3.83
N ASP A 67 4.54 3.27 4.68
CA ASP A 67 5.11 1.97 5.04
C ASP A 67 4.08 1.06 5.71
N LEU A 68 3.28 1.62 6.64
CA LEU A 68 2.21 0.88 7.33
C LEU A 68 1.13 0.41 6.35
N ALA A 69 0.70 1.28 5.44
CA ALA A 69 -0.28 0.94 4.42
C ALA A 69 0.24 -0.15 3.46
N ALA A 70 1.49 0.00 2.99
CA ALA A 70 2.13 -0.98 2.12
C ALA A 70 2.34 -2.34 2.81
N HIS A 71 2.78 -2.33 4.07
CA HIS A 71 2.97 -3.55 4.86
C HIS A 71 1.66 -4.31 5.06
N THR A 72 0.59 -3.60 5.40
CA THR A 72 -0.75 -4.18 5.57
C THR A 72 -1.24 -4.84 4.29
N ALA A 73 -1.06 -4.17 3.15
CA ALA A 73 -1.43 -4.73 1.84
C ALA A 73 -0.59 -5.95 1.46
N TYR A 74 0.72 -5.91 1.73
CA TYR A 74 1.61 -7.06 1.53
C TYR A 74 1.17 -8.26 2.38
N GLN A 75 0.89 -8.07 3.66
CA GLN A 75 0.44 -9.16 4.55
C GLN A 75 -0.87 -9.78 4.06
N TRP A 76 -1.82 -8.95 3.62
CA TRP A 76 -3.08 -9.44 3.09
C TRP A 76 -2.88 -10.26 1.80
N LEU A 77 -2.07 -9.76 0.86
CA LEU A 77 -1.78 -10.49 -0.37
C LEU A 77 -1.01 -11.79 -0.10
N HIS A 78 -0.07 -11.77 0.82
CA HIS A 78 0.72 -12.95 1.20
C HIS A 78 -0.13 -14.00 1.92
N ALA A 79 -1.13 -13.59 2.70
CA ALA A 79 -2.07 -14.51 3.33
C ALA A 79 -2.96 -15.22 2.29
N LEU A 80 -3.31 -14.54 1.18
CA LEU A 80 -4.08 -15.14 0.09
C LEU A 80 -3.21 -15.96 -0.89
N TYR A 81 -1.95 -15.56 -1.07
CA TYR A 81 -1.02 -16.15 -2.04
C TYR A 81 0.39 -16.31 -1.43
N PRO A 82 0.65 -17.42 -0.72
CA PRO A 82 1.97 -17.70 -0.13
C PRO A 82 3.12 -17.79 -1.16
#